data_AF-A0A9E0HH39-F1
#
_entry.id   AF-A0A9E0HH39-F1
#
_cell.length_a   1.000
_cell.length_b   1.000
_cell.length_c   1.000
_cell.angle_alpha   90.00
_cell.angle_beta   90.00
_cell.angle_gamma   90.00
#
_symmetry.space_group_name_H-M   'P 1'
#
loop_
_entity.id
_entity.type
_entity.pdbx_description
1 polymer ?
#
loop_
_entity_poly.entity_id
_entity_poly.type
_entity_poly.pdbx_seq_one_letter_code
_entity_poly.pdbx_strand_id
1 'polypeptide(L)'
;MSRRVRSLSFAFACTTLIACATDDGVEPATLDEAAQASTSVEATTEATYATSLIAVDASAYASARVADAPAALIAAVEERLADGLTAPACATIATDQRTYVEVTFTSCVGPRGLRGLSGVLRAEITVEPTPCGPFECVGAITYQVSTSGLTLNGTTFAGTWSWRDPVAAEQPSTWS
;
A
#
# COMPACT_ATOMS: atom_id res chain seq x y z
N MET A 1 35.28 11.20 -41.99
CA MET A 1 34.24 11.62 -42.94
C MET A 1 33.50 10.38 -43.45
N SER A 2 32.17 10.43 -43.41
CA SER A 2 31.20 9.65 -44.22
C SER A 2 31.19 8.12 -44.10
N ARG A 3 30.15 7.56 -43.44
CA ARG A 3 28.83 7.12 -43.99
C ARG A 3 28.86 5.62 -44.32
N ARG A 4 28.33 4.75 -43.46
CA ARG A 4 26.95 4.19 -43.52
C ARG A 4 26.50 3.90 -44.95
N VAL A 5 26.29 2.62 -45.29
CA VAL A 5 25.12 2.05 -46.01
C VAL A 5 25.13 0.53 -45.71
N ARG A 6 24.25 -0.03 -44.86
CA ARG A 6 22.84 -0.43 -45.03
C ARG A 6 22.68 -1.86 -45.59
N SER A 7 21.89 -2.66 -44.85
CA SER A 7 20.92 -3.67 -45.34
C SER A 7 21.43 -4.85 -46.19
N LEU A 8 20.88 -6.06 -46.14
CA LEU A 8 19.86 -6.78 -45.36
C LEU A 8 19.89 -8.21 -45.92
N SER A 9 19.23 -9.16 -45.22
CA SER A 9 18.73 -10.44 -45.76
C SER A 9 19.76 -11.58 -45.89
N PHE A 10 19.49 -12.84 -45.55
CA PHE A 10 18.30 -13.52 -45.02
C PHE A 10 18.77 -14.84 -44.37
N ALA A 11 18.00 -15.34 -43.41
CA ALA A 11 18.26 -16.51 -42.57
C ALA A 11 18.21 -17.87 -43.32
N PHE A 12 18.87 -18.89 -42.75
CA PHE A 12 18.23 -20.21 -42.57
C PHE A 12 18.81 -20.97 -41.36
N ALA A 13 17.88 -21.33 -40.48
CA ALA A 13 17.89 -22.14 -39.27
C ALA A 13 18.42 -23.59 -39.48
N CYS A 14 18.72 -24.42 -38.47
CA CYS A 14 18.80 -24.35 -37.01
C CYS A 14 19.60 -25.62 -36.62
N THR A 15 20.64 -25.48 -35.81
CA THR A 15 21.72 -26.47 -35.67
C THR A 15 21.58 -27.34 -34.42
N THR A 16 21.86 -28.62 -34.65
CA THR A 16 22.17 -29.78 -33.80
C THR A 16 23.11 -29.58 -32.58
N LEU A 17 22.74 -30.25 -31.46
CA LEU A 17 23.48 -31.25 -30.64
C LEU A 17 24.94 -31.03 -30.13
N ILE A 18 25.09 -31.29 -28.80
CA ILE A 18 26.16 -32.01 -28.05
C ILE A 18 27.27 -31.23 -27.29
N ALA A 19 27.19 -31.37 -25.96
CA ALA A 19 28.19 -31.52 -24.88
C ALA A 19 29.45 -30.62 -24.80
N CYS A 20 29.62 -29.98 -23.64
CA CYS A 20 30.91 -29.86 -22.98
C CYS A 20 30.69 -29.92 -21.46
N ALA A 21 31.32 -30.88 -20.79
CA ALA A 21 31.44 -30.93 -19.35
C ALA A 21 32.70 -30.17 -18.94
N THR A 22 32.58 -29.23 -18.01
CA THR A 22 33.65 -28.84 -17.10
C THR A 22 33.04 -28.57 -15.73
N ASP A 23 33.44 -29.45 -14.82
CA ASP A 23 33.41 -29.39 -13.37
C ASP A 23 33.99 -28.05 -12.87
N ASP A 24 33.21 -27.29 -12.09
CA ASP A 24 33.69 -26.36 -11.07
C ASP A 24 32.50 -26.00 -10.17
N GLY A 25 32.69 -26.17 -8.86
CA GLY A 25 31.62 -26.28 -7.86
C GLY A 25 30.63 -25.12 -7.82
N VAL A 26 29.35 -25.45 -7.97
CA VAL A 26 28.22 -24.65 -7.47
C VAL A 26 27.29 -25.63 -6.79
N GLU A 27 27.20 -25.55 -5.46
CA GLU A 27 26.18 -26.27 -4.69
C GLU A 27 24.81 -26.05 -5.34
N PRO A 28 23.96 -27.07 -5.45
CA PRO A 28 22.61 -26.87 -5.95
C PRO A 28 21.92 -25.88 -5.01
N ALA A 29 21.67 -24.66 -5.49
CA ALA A 29 20.78 -23.73 -4.82
C ALA A 29 19.50 -24.50 -4.52
N THR A 30 19.27 -24.77 -3.25
CA THR A 30 18.11 -25.52 -2.79
C THR A 30 16.88 -24.74 -3.26
N LEU A 31 15.85 -25.46 -3.69
CA LEU A 31 14.54 -24.92 -4.07
C LEU A 31 13.81 -24.21 -2.90
N ASP A 32 14.51 -23.86 -1.83
CA ASP A 32 14.02 -23.19 -0.62
C ASP A 32 14.18 -21.66 -0.65
N GLU A 33 14.89 -21.09 -1.63
CA GLU A 33 15.05 -19.63 -1.76
C GLU A 33 14.04 -18.97 -2.72
N ALA A 34 12.96 -19.68 -3.07
CA ALA A 34 11.87 -19.17 -3.91
C ALA A 34 10.67 -18.62 -3.11
N ALA A 35 10.74 -18.55 -1.77
CA ALA A 35 9.60 -18.24 -0.92
C ALA A 35 9.46 -16.77 -0.47
N GLN A 36 10.28 -15.83 -0.96
CA GLN A 36 10.17 -14.41 -0.57
C GLN A 36 10.16 -13.43 -1.75
N ALA A 37 9.55 -13.83 -2.87
CA ALA A 37 9.12 -12.86 -3.87
C ALA A 37 7.88 -12.11 -3.36
N SER A 38 8.07 -11.24 -2.37
CA SER A 38 7.12 -10.18 -2.06
C SER A 38 7.03 -9.30 -3.29
N THR A 39 5.99 -9.44 -4.09
CA THR A 39 5.71 -8.55 -5.21
C THR A 39 5.26 -7.21 -4.66
N SER A 40 6.20 -6.36 -4.24
CA SER A 40 5.90 -4.98 -3.88
C SER A 40 5.43 -4.25 -5.13
N VAL A 41 4.16 -3.87 -5.16
CA VAL A 41 3.64 -2.99 -6.21
C VAL A 41 3.95 -1.56 -5.77
N GLU A 42 4.64 -0.76 -6.61
CA GLU A 42 4.81 0.66 -6.29
C GLU A 42 3.44 1.35 -6.23
N ALA A 43 3.18 2.08 -5.15
CA ALA A 43 1.95 2.81 -4.98
C ALA A 43 1.82 3.90 -6.04
N THR A 44 0.65 3.99 -6.69
CA THR A 44 0.33 5.17 -7.51
C THR A 44 0.24 6.41 -6.63
N THR A 45 0.40 7.59 -7.23
CA THR A 45 0.27 8.86 -6.49
C THR A 45 -1.12 9.00 -5.88
N GLU A 46 -2.15 8.52 -6.60
CA GLU A 46 -3.53 8.52 -6.17
C GLU A 46 -3.78 7.56 -4.99
N ALA A 47 -3.24 6.32 -5.06
CA ALA A 47 -3.33 5.35 -3.97
C ALA A 47 -2.62 5.85 -2.71
N THR A 48 -1.42 6.43 -2.87
CA THR A 48 -0.67 7.07 -1.78
C THR A 48 -1.48 8.18 -1.13
N TYR A 49 -2.07 9.05 -1.94
CA TYR A 49 -2.88 10.16 -1.43
C TYR A 49 -4.14 9.66 -0.71
N ALA A 50 -4.90 8.73 -1.29
CA ALA A 50 -6.09 8.17 -0.62
C ALA A 50 -5.73 7.47 0.68
N THR A 51 -4.63 6.71 0.72
CA THR A 51 -4.13 6.07 1.95
C THR A 51 -3.79 7.13 2.99
N SER A 52 -3.15 8.24 2.61
CA SER A 52 -2.79 9.31 3.56
C SER A 52 -4.00 10.00 4.24
N LEU A 53 -5.21 9.86 3.70
CA LEU A 53 -6.43 10.39 4.33
C LEU A 53 -6.88 9.56 5.55
N ILE A 54 -6.50 8.28 5.59
CA ILE A 54 -6.99 7.27 6.56
C ILE A 54 -5.85 6.64 7.37
N ALA A 55 -4.63 6.64 6.87
CA ALA A 55 -3.48 6.06 7.52
C ALA A 55 -3.05 6.89 8.74
N VAL A 56 -3.03 6.27 9.92
CA VAL A 56 -2.30 6.79 11.08
C VAL A 56 -0.93 6.14 11.18
N ASP A 57 0.02 6.88 11.76
CA ASP A 57 1.36 6.39 12.04
C ASP A 57 1.31 5.25 13.07
N ALA A 58 1.70 4.04 12.67
CA ALA A 58 1.67 2.87 13.53
C ALA A 58 2.56 3.02 14.77
N SER A 59 3.67 3.78 14.67
CA SER A 59 4.61 3.95 15.78
C SER A 59 3.98 4.65 17.00
N ALA A 60 2.93 5.45 16.79
CA ALA A 60 2.15 6.07 17.86
C ALA A 60 1.40 5.05 18.74
N TYR A 61 1.26 3.80 18.26
CA TYR A 61 0.54 2.71 18.91
C TYR A 61 1.44 1.59 19.42
N ALA A 62 2.76 1.79 19.46
CA ALA A 62 3.73 0.74 19.79
C ALA A 62 3.49 0.02 21.12
N SER A 63 2.98 0.74 22.12
CA SER A 63 2.66 0.21 23.45
C SER A 63 1.17 -0.08 23.66
N ALA A 64 0.34 0.19 22.64
CA ALA A 64 -1.10 -0.04 22.71
C ALA A 64 -1.39 -1.55 22.66
N ARG A 65 -2.36 -1.98 23.45
CA ARG A 65 -2.86 -3.35 23.39
C ARG A 65 -3.70 -3.54 22.13
N VAL A 66 -3.59 -4.71 21.51
CA VAL A 66 -4.37 -5.05 20.31
C VAL A 66 -5.87 -4.97 20.56
N ALA A 67 -6.34 -5.28 21.77
CA ALA A 67 -7.75 -5.19 22.12
C ALA A 67 -8.32 -3.76 22.09
N ASP A 68 -7.50 -2.75 22.37
CA ASP A 68 -7.90 -1.36 22.52
C ASP A 68 -7.54 -0.51 21.28
N ALA A 69 -6.55 -0.96 20.50
CA ALA A 69 -6.02 -0.24 19.36
C ALA A 69 -7.07 0.12 18.29
N PRO A 70 -7.97 -0.78 17.84
CA PRO A 70 -8.84 -0.48 16.70
C PRO A 70 -9.75 0.74 16.91
N ALA A 71 -10.34 0.89 18.09
CA ALA A 71 -11.18 2.05 18.39
C ALA A 71 -10.35 3.35 18.42
N ALA A 72 -9.13 3.29 18.97
CA ALA A 72 -8.22 4.43 19.01
C ALA A 72 -7.67 4.81 17.62
N LEU A 73 -7.46 3.82 16.74
CA LEU A 73 -7.08 4.03 15.35
C LEU A 73 -8.19 4.79 14.61
N ILE A 74 -9.42 4.29 14.70
CA ILE A 74 -10.57 4.89 14.01
C ILE A 74 -10.84 6.32 14.52
N ALA A 75 -10.77 6.55 15.84
CA ALA A 75 -10.90 7.89 16.40
C ALA A 75 -9.83 8.86 15.85
N ALA A 76 -8.58 8.41 15.70
CA ALA A 76 -7.51 9.22 15.13
C ALA A 76 -7.69 9.48 13.61
N VAL A 77 -8.34 8.56 12.88
CA VAL A 77 -8.76 8.79 11.49
C VAL A 77 -9.84 9.87 11.43
N GLU A 78 -10.85 9.78 12.29
CA GLU A 78 -11.94 10.78 12.37
C GLU A 78 -11.38 12.17 12.69
N GLU A 79 -10.48 12.27 13.68
CA GLU A 79 -9.79 13.52 14.03
C GLU A 79 -8.98 14.06 12.86
N ARG A 80 -8.17 13.22 12.19
CA ARG A 80 -7.40 13.64 11.01
C ARG A 80 -8.29 14.18 9.90
N LEU A 81 -9.44 13.56 9.64
CA LEU A 81 -10.37 14.03 8.61
C LEU A 81 -11.05 15.34 9.02
N ALA A 82 -11.43 15.47 10.29
CA ALA A 82 -12.00 16.70 10.83
C ALA A 82 -11.03 17.88 10.75
N ASP A 83 -9.73 17.65 11.00
CA ASP A 83 -8.70 18.69 10.94
C ASP A 83 -8.15 18.92 9.52
N GLY A 84 -8.14 17.87 8.70
CA GLY A 84 -7.56 17.88 7.37
C GLY A 84 -8.46 18.51 6.32
N LEU A 85 -9.79 18.38 6.44
CA LEU A 85 -10.70 18.92 5.44
C LEU A 85 -10.92 20.42 5.66
N THR A 86 -11.01 21.18 4.56
CA THR A 86 -11.32 22.62 4.64
C THR A 86 -12.71 22.88 5.24
N ALA A 87 -13.65 21.97 4.97
CA ALA A 87 -15.01 22.01 5.51
C ALA A 87 -15.44 20.58 5.90
N PRO A 88 -15.29 20.16 7.16
CA PRO A 88 -15.51 18.77 7.58
C PRO A 88 -16.90 18.21 7.24
N ALA A 89 -17.92 19.07 7.23
CA ALA A 89 -19.30 18.71 6.89
C ALA A 89 -19.48 18.22 5.44
N CYS A 90 -18.49 18.38 4.56
CA CYS A 90 -18.52 17.82 3.21
C CYS A 90 -18.30 16.29 3.20
N ALA A 91 -17.78 15.72 4.30
CA ALA A 91 -17.52 14.30 4.45
C ALA A 91 -18.48 13.66 5.44
N THR A 92 -18.89 12.43 5.16
CA THR A 92 -19.62 11.56 6.09
C THR A 92 -18.80 10.32 6.36
N ILE A 93 -18.60 10.00 7.64
CA ILE A 93 -17.82 8.84 8.08
C ILE A 93 -18.80 7.76 8.58
N ALA A 94 -18.62 6.53 8.10
CA ALA A 94 -19.29 5.35 8.57
C ALA A 94 -18.25 4.33 9.05
N THR A 95 -18.44 3.78 10.25
CA THR A 95 -17.50 2.85 10.87
C THR A 95 -18.22 1.95 11.87
N ASP A 96 -17.70 0.75 12.09
CA ASP A 96 -18.07 -0.13 13.21
C ASP A 96 -17.20 0.08 14.46
N GLN A 97 -16.33 1.09 14.45
CA GLN A 97 -15.34 1.37 15.50
C GLN A 97 -14.37 0.22 15.79
N ARG A 98 -14.22 -0.72 14.84
CA ARG A 98 -13.39 -1.90 15.07
C ARG A 98 -12.61 -2.41 13.87
N THR A 99 -13.21 -2.48 12.70
CA THR A 99 -12.62 -3.18 11.56
C THR A 99 -12.64 -2.36 10.28
N TYR A 100 -13.45 -1.31 10.19
CA TYR A 100 -13.47 -0.51 8.97
C TYR A 100 -13.80 0.97 9.23
N VAL A 101 -13.36 1.80 8.28
CA VAL A 101 -13.77 3.19 8.12
C VAL A 101 -14.13 3.43 6.67
N GLU A 102 -15.27 4.05 6.43
CA GLU A 102 -15.73 4.45 5.11
C GLU A 102 -16.05 5.94 5.13
N VAL A 103 -15.52 6.66 4.14
CA VAL A 103 -15.67 8.10 4.02
C VAL A 103 -16.32 8.41 2.68
N THR A 104 -17.48 9.05 2.73
CA THR A 104 -18.14 9.61 1.56
C THR A 104 -17.84 11.10 1.48
N PHE A 105 -17.13 11.53 0.46
CA PHE A 105 -16.81 12.93 0.18
C PHE A 105 -17.84 13.52 -0.80
N THR A 106 -18.44 14.65 -0.43
CA THR A 106 -19.38 15.41 -1.27
C THR A 106 -18.78 16.77 -1.58
N SER A 107 -18.08 16.87 -2.72
CA SER A 107 -17.42 18.13 -3.15
C SER A 107 -16.50 18.72 -2.08
N CYS A 108 -15.69 17.87 -1.46
CA CYS A 108 -14.75 18.25 -0.44
C CYS A 108 -13.50 18.92 -0.99
N VAL A 109 -12.81 19.65 -0.12
CA VAL A 109 -11.43 20.09 -0.36
C VAL A 109 -10.54 19.48 0.71
N GLY A 110 -9.59 18.67 0.26
CA GLY A 110 -8.65 17.94 1.09
C GLY A 110 -7.67 18.83 1.87
N PRO A 111 -6.72 18.20 2.58
CA PRO A 111 -5.69 18.88 3.36
C PRO A 111 -5.04 20.07 2.66
N ARG A 112 -4.99 21.19 3.39
CA ARG A 112 -4.40 22.48 2.98
C ARG A 112 -5.10 23.16 1.78
N GLY A 113 -6.32 22.77 1.45
CA GLY A 113 -7.08 23.41 0.38
C GLY A 113 -6.64 23.00 -1.04
N LEU A 114 -5.82 21.95 -1.17
CA LEU A 114 -5.05 21.69 -2.40
C LEU A 114 -5.73 20.77 -3.40
N ARG A 115 -6.69 19.93 -2.96
CA ARG A 115 -7.28 18.90 -3.81
C ARG A 115 -8.78 18.80 -3.63
N GLY A 116 -9.53 18.86 -4.73
CA GLY A 116 -10.96 18.54 -4.73
C GLY A 116 -11.17 17.04 -4.59
N LEU A 117 -12.06 16.63 -3.68
CA LEU A 117 -12.39 15.24 -3.37
C LEU A 117 -13.90 15.01 -3.51
N SER A 118 -14.31 13.98 -4.24
CA SER A 118 -15.71 13.52 -4.26
C SER A 118 -15.77 12.03 -4.55
N GLY A 119 -16.67 11.30 -3.89
CA GLY A 119 -16.80 9.84 -4.03
C GLY A 119 -16.55 9.10 -2.71
N VAL A 120 -16.30 7.79 -2.77
CA VAL A 120 -16.19 6.94 -1.57
C VAL A 120 -14.78 6.36 -1.44
N LEU A 121 -14.25 6.43 -0.22
CA LEU A 121 -13.02 5.78 0.22
C LEU A 121 -13.36 4.84 1.38
N ARG A 122 -13.03 3.56 1.27
CA ARG A 122 -13.23 2.57 2.33
C ARG A 122 -11.91 1.94 2.69
N ALA A 123 -11.68 1.72 3.98
CA ALA A 123 -10.53 1.02 4.50
C ALA A 123 -10.96 -0.04 5.50
N GLU A 124 -10.50 -1.26 5.33
CA GLU A 124 -10.54 -2.28 6.37
C GLU A 124 -9.21 -2.29 7.10
N ILE A 125 -9.27 -2.25 8.44
CA ILE A 125 -8.13 -2.06 9.32
C ILE A 125 -7.89 -3.36 10.07
N THR A 126 -6.70 -3.91 9.93
CA THR A 126 -6.23 -5.08 10.68
C THR A 126 -5.04 -4.68 11.54
N VAL A 127 -5.09 -5.06 12.82
CA VAL A 127 -3.97 -4.90 13.76
C VAL A 127 -3.22 -6.22 13.84
N GLU A 128 -1.95 -6.21 13.47
CA GLU A 128 -1.07 -7.37 13.61
C GLU A 128 -0.47 -7.37 15.02
N PRO A 129 -0.62 -8.46 15.79
CA PRO A 129 -0.08 -8.53 17.14
C PRO A 129 1.43 -8.81 17.15
N THR A 130 2.13 -8.22 18.11
CA THR A 130 3.48 -8.62 18.54
C THR A 130 3.49 -8.90 20.04
N PRO A 131 4.19 -9.95 20.51
CA PRO A 131 4.32 -10.23 21.94
C PRO A 131 4.97 -9.06 22.70
N CYS A 132 4.35 -8.61 23.80
CA CYS A 132 4.89 -7.58 24.68
C CYS A 132 4.75 -7.96 26.17
N GLY A 133 5.40 -9.07 26.55
CA GLY A 133 5.26 -9.68 27.87
C GLY A 133 4.01 -10.57 27.93
N PRO A 134 3.11 -10.41 28.93
CA PRO A 134 1.91 -11.24 29.05
C PRO A 134 0.74 -10.78 28.16
N PHE A 135 0.94 -9.74 27.33
CA PHE A 135 -0.08 -9.16 26.46
C PHE A 135 0.39 -9.15 25.00
N GLU A 136 -0.56 -8.94 24.09
CA GLU A 136 -0.29 -8.62 22.68
C GLU A 136 -0.38 -7.10 22.47
N CYS A 137 0.69 -6.53 21.92
CA CYS A 137 0.76 -5.14 21.51
C CYS A 137 0.65 -5.02 19.99
N VAL A 138 0.41 -3.81 19.49
CA VAL A 138 0.43 -3.53 18.06
C VAL A 138 1.84 -3.78 17.51
N GLY A 139 1.96 -4.64 16.50
CA GLY A 139 3.16 -4.91 15.73
C GLY A 139 3.17 -4.22 14.37
N ALA A 140 2.01 -4.18 13.72
CA ALA A 140 1.78 -3.42 12.50
C ALA A 140 0.28 -3.11 12.34
N ILE A 141 -0.03 -2.15 11.48
CA ILE A 141 -1.39 -1.84 11.05
C ILE A 141 -1.46 -2.04 9.55
N THR A 142 -2.39 -2.88 9.12
CA THR A 142 -2.63 -3.14 7.70
C THR A 142 -3.97 -2.53 7.29
N TYR A 143 -3.96 -1.78 6.21
CA TYR A 143 -5.11 -1.11 5.63
C TYR A 143 -5.41 -1.72 4.26
N GLN A 144 -6.54 -2.40 4.14
CA GLN A 144 -7.09 -2.79 2.84
C GLN A 144 -7.99 -1.65 2.34
N VAL A 145 -7.48 -0.87 1.41
CA VAL A 145 -8.13 0.35 0.93
C VAL A 145 -8.83 0.07 -0.39
N SER A 146 -10.03 0.62 -0.56
CA SER A 146 -10.77 0.60 -1.81
C SER A 146 -11.43 1.95 -2.08
N THR A 147 -11.54 2.29 -3.36
CA THR A 147 -12.21 3.51 -3.80
C THR A 147 -13.33 3.20 -4.77
N SER A 148 -14.46 3.90 -4.61
CA SER A 148 -15.61 3.82 -5.50
C SER A 148 -15.98 5.22 -5.96
N GLY A 149 -15.73 5.49 -7.25
CA GLY A 149 -16.01 6.79 -7.87
C GLY A 149 -15.24 7.95 -7.23
N LEU A 150 -14.11 7.69 -6.55
CA LEU A 150 -13.32 8.74 -5.93
C LEU A 150 -12.65 9.60 -7.01
N THR A 151 -12.85 10.91 -6.91
CA THR A 151 -12.30 11.92 -7.80
C THR A 151 -11.28 12.75 -7.05
N LEU A 152 -10.10 12.94 -7.66
CA LEU A 152 -9.06 13.86 -7.19
C LEU A 152 -8.88 14.94 -8.26
N ASN A 153 -9.19 16.19 -7.92
CA ASN A 153 -9.12 17.31 -8.87
C ASN A 153 -9.89 17.06 -10.18
N GLY A 154 -11.03 16.38 -10.09
CA GLY A 154 -11.87 16.04 -11.23
C GLY A 154 -11.46 14.77 -11.99
N THR A 155 -10.33 14.16 -11.64
CA THR A 155 -9.92 12.87 -12.21
C THR A 155 -10.44 11.73 -11.35
N THR A 156 -11.31 10.90 -11.89
CA THR A 156 -11.79 9.68 -11.22
C THR A 156 -10.71 8.61 -11.22
N PHE A 157 -10.50 7.97 -10.08
CA PHE A 157 -9.72 6.75 -9.98
C PHE A 157 -10.43 5.73 -9.09
N ALA A 158 -10.27 4.46 -9.42
CA ALA A 158 -10.86 3.33 -8.71
C ALA A 158 -9.78 2.27 -8.55
N GLY A 159 -9.78 1.58 -7.41
CA GLY A 159 -8.82 0.53 -7.14
C GLY A 159 -9.02 -0.10 -5.79
N THR A 160 -8.25 -1.15 -5.55
CA THR A 160 -8.13 -1.80 -4.26
C THR A 160 -6.67 -2.15 -4.07
N TRP A 161 -6.12 -1.81 -2.91
CA TRP A 161 -4.72 -2.03 -2.56
C TRP A 161 -4.59 -2.22 -1.06
N SER A 162 -3.47 -2.79 -0.63
CA SER A 162 -3.12 -2.95 0.77
C SER A 162 -1.88 -2.13 1.10
N TRP A 163 -1.90 -1.50 2.27
CA TRP A 163 -0.75 -0.83 2.85
C TRP A 163 -0.53 -1.34 4.26
N ARG A 164 0.65 -1.87 4.53
CA ARG A 164 1.06 -2.36 5.85
C ARG A 164 2.07 -1.40 6.44
N ASP A 165 1.77 -0.88 7.62
CA ASP A 165 2.62 0.03 8.38
C ASP A 165 3.13 -0.63 9.66
N PRO A 166 4.41 -1.03 9.72
CA PRO A 166 4.99 -1.63 10.92
C PRO A 166 5.24 -0.58 12.00
N VAL A 167 5.14 -1.00 13.25
CA VAL A 167 5.51 -0.18 14.42
C VAL A 167 7.02 -0.02 14.54
N ALA A 168 7.77 -1.06 14.20
CA ALA A 168 9.22 -1.10 14.31
C ALA A 168 9.85 -0.16 13.25
N ALA A 169 10.58 0.86 13.70
CA ALA A 169 11.12 1.91 12.84
C ALA A 169 12.09 1.39 11.76
N GLU A 170 12.74 0.26 12.01
CA GLU A 170 13.62 -0.41 11.05
C GLU A 170 12.90 -1.25 9.98
N GLN A 171 11.59 -1.49 10.14
CA GLN A 171 10.81 -2.21 9.14
C GLN A 171 10.15 -1.21 8.17
N PRO A 172 10.30 -1.38 6.85
CA PRO A 172 9.63 -0.49 5.90
C PRO A 172 8.14 -0.81 5.80
N SER A 173 7.32 0.22 5.58
CA SER A 173 5.93 0.01 5.17
C SER A 173 5.88 -0.64 3.78
N THR A 174 4.91 -1.54 3.55
CA THR A 174 4.82 -2.32 2.30
C THR A 174 3.48 -2.11 1.59
N TRP A 175 3.50 -2.23 0.25
CA TRP A 175 2.35 -2.08 -0.63
C TRP A 175 2.09 -3.37 -1.40
N SER A 176 0.82 -3.76 -1.52
CA SER A 176 0.38 -4.91 -2.31
C SER A 176 -0.99 -4.74 -2.96
#